data_AF-A0A1G0ZHT3-F1
#
_entry.id   AF-A0A1G0ZHT3-F1
#
_cell.length_a   1.000
_cell.length_b   1.000
_cell.length_c   1.000
_cell.angle_alpha   90.00
_cell.angle_beta   90.00
_cell.angle_gamma   90.00
#
_symmetry.space_group_name_H-M   'P 1'
#
loop_
_entity.id
_entity.type
_entity.pdbx_description
1 polymer ?
#
loop_
_entity_poly.entity_id
_entity_poly.type
_entity_poly.pdbx_seq_one_letter_code
_entity_poly.pdbx_strand_id
1 'polypeptide(L)'
;MNSSIITEALKYDVPERILIVEDIWDSIASIPEALPITDAQKKELDRRLEAYHSDPKKGIPWEEVKKRIKSGKKRNASNLSLA
;
A
#
# COMPACT_ATOMS: atom_id res chain seq x y z
N MET A 1 -6.02 -17.97 -5.99
CA MET A 1 -4.89 -17.44 -6.77
C MET A 1 -4.67 -18.35 -7.96
N ASN A 2 -4.50 -17.80 -9.16
CA ASN A 2 -4.16 -18.60 -10.33
C ASN A 2 -2.71 -19.06 -10.22
N SER A 3 -2.51 -20.23 -9.61
CA SER A 3 -1.17 -20.80 -9.38
C SER A 3 -0.36 -20.94 -10.67
N SER A 4 -1.02 -21.11 -11.83
CA SER A 4 -0.35 -21.18 -13.13
C SER A 4 0.39 -19.89 -13.51
N ILE A 5 -0.15 -18.70 -13.19
CA ILE A 5 0.49 -17.42 -13.56
C ILE A 5 1.77 -17.21 -12.77
N ILE A 6 1.74 -17.55 -11.48
CA ILE A 6 2.92 -17.48 -10.62
C ILE A 6 3.99 -18.48 -11.08
N THR A 7 3.60 -19.69 -11.47
CA THR A 7 4.54 -20.67 -12.03
C THR A 7 5.22 -20.18 -13.30
N GLU A 8 4.49 -19.50 -14.19
CA GLU A 8 5.09 -18.90 -15.40
C GLU A 8 6.05 -17.75 -15.05
N ALA A 9 5.65 -16.85 -14.14
CA ALA A 9 6.51 -15.76 -13.69
C ALA A 9 7.82 -16.27 -13.05
N LEU A 10 7.77 -17.39 -12.32
CA LEU A 10 8.94 -17.99 -11.67
C LEU A 10 9.97 -18.60 -12.63
N LYS A 11 9.65 -18.75 -13.93
CA LYS A 11 10.62 -19.19 -14.95
C LYS A 11 11.62 -18.09 -15.34
N TYR A 12 11.26 -16.84 -15.12
CA TYR A 12 12.10 -15.67 -15.39
C TYR A 12 13.06 -15.40 -14.22
N ASP A 13 14.14 -14.66 -14.50
CA ASP A 13 15.09 -14.27 -13.48
C ASP A 13 14.52 -13.18 -12.54
N VAL A 14 15.27 -12.80 -11.48
CA VAL A 14 14.77 -11.82 -10.51
C VAL A 14 14.48 -10.46 -11.17
N PRO A 15 15.39 -9.86 -11.97
CA PRO A 15 15.11 -8.62 -12.70
C PRO A 15 13.84 -8.66 -13.56
N GLU A 16 13.67 -9.69 -14.38
CA GLU A 16 12.51 -9.83 -15.26
C GLU A 16 11.22 -9.95 -14.46
N ARG A 17 11.23 -10.70 -13.35
CA ARG A 17 10.07 -10.77 -12.45
C ARG A 17 9.71 -9.43 -11.83
N ILE A 18 10.68 -8.57 -11.55
CA ILE A 18 10.41 -7.22 -11.05
C ILE A 18 9.71 -6.39 -12.12
N LEU A 19 10.18 -6.45 -13.37
CA LEU A 19 9.54 -5.76 -14.50
C LEU A 19 8.12 -6.25 -14.74
N ILE A 20 7.88 -7.57 -14.69
CA ILE A 20 6.53 -8.13 -14.82
C ILE A 20 5.60 -7.60 -13.71
N VAL A 21 6.11 -7.49 -12.47
CA VAL A 21 5.33 -6.95 -11.35
C VAL A 21 5.02 -5.47 -11.55
N GLU A 22 5.97 -4.69 -12.07
CA GLU A 22 5.80 -3.28 -12.43
C GLU A 22 4.75 -3.11 -13.54
N ASP A 23 4.87 -3.85 -14.64
CA ASP A 23 3.91 -3.80 -15.76
C ASP A 23 2.48 -4.15 -15.31
N ILE A 24 2.34 -5.12 -14.41
CA ILE A 24 1.04 -5.48 -13.83
C ILE A 24 0.52 -4.33 -12.96
N TRP A 25 1.36 -3.69 -12.15
CA TRP A 25 0.96 -2.54 -11.35
C TRP A 25 0.52 -1.35 -12.21
N ASP A 26 1.24 -1.05 -13.29
CA ASP A 26 0.89 0.01 -14.24
C ASP A 26 -0.44 -0.30 -14.96
N SER A 27 -0.64 -1.55 -15.37
CA SER A 27 -1.90 -2.01 -15.95
C SER A 27 -3.09 -1.80 -14.99
N ILE A 28 -2.93 -2.14 -13.71
CA ILE A 28 -3.97 -1.90 -12.70
C ILE A 28 -4.22 -0.39 -12.52
N ALA A 29 -3.16 0.42 -12.43
CA ALA A 29 -3.26 1.86 -12.26
C ALA A 29 -3.93 2.55 -13.47
N SER A 30 -3.86 1.94 -14.66
CA SER A 30 -4.49 2.46 -15.88
C SER A 30 -6.02 2.35 -15.89
N ILE A 31 -6.63 1.62 -14.94
CA ILE A 31 -8.08 1.40 -14.85
C ILE A 31 -8.60 1.83 -13.46
N PRO A 32 -8.56 3.14 -13.13
CA PRO A 32 -8.95 3.63 -11.82
C PRO A 32 -10.42 3.34 -11.47
N GLU A 33 -11.30 3.19 -12.46
CA GLU A 33 -12.72 2.90 -12.27
C GLU A 33 -12.98 1.45 -11.82
N ALA A 34 -12.01 0.53 -11.99
CA ALA A 34 -12.15 -0.86 -11.56
C ALA A 34 -12.20 -1.00 -10.03
N LEU A 35 -11.72 0.00 -9.29
CA LEU A 35 -11.76 0.04 -7.84
C LEU A 35 -12.33 1.38 -7.35
N PRO A 36 -13.66 1.58 -7.45
CA PRO A 36 -14.27 2.83 -7.05
C PRO A 36 -14.11 3.03 -5.53
N ILE A 37 -13.65 4.22 -5.14
CA ILE A 37 -13.64 4.65 -3.75
C ILE A 37 -14.87 5.51 -3.46
N THR A 38 -15.41 5.37 -2.25
CA THR A 38 -16.54 6.20 -1.81
C THR A 38 -16.08 7.63 -1.53
N ASP A 39 -17.00 8.60 -1.60
CA ASP A 39 -16.72 10.00 -1.26
C ASP A 39 -16.17 10.15 0.17
N ALA A 40 -16.63 9.32 1.10
CA ALA A 40 -16.14 9.29 2.47
C ALA A 40 -14.66 8.87 2.54
N GLN A 41 -14.27 7.87 1.75
CA GLN A 41 -12.86 7.44 1.67
C GLN A 41 -11.99 8.51 1.01
N LYS A 42 -12.47 9.13 -0.07
CA LYS A 42 -11.76 10.23 -0.75
C LYS A 42 -11.52 11.40 0.21
N LYS A 43 -12.57 11.83 0.93
CA LYS A 43 -12.48 12.91 1.93
C LYS A 43 -11.48 12.60 3.04
N GLU A 44 -11.42 11.35 3.49
CA GLU A 44 -10.45 10.94 4.51
C GLU A 44 -9.02 10.96 3.96
N LEU A 45 -8.80 10.54 2.71
CA LEU A 45 -7.49 10.63 2.08
C LEU A 45 -7.02 12.09 1.95
N ASP A 46 -7.91 12.99 1.49
CA ASP A 46 -7.62 14.42 1.38
C ASP A 46 -7.28 15.03 2.74
N ARG A 47 -8.05 14.69 3.80
CA ARG A 47 -7.80 15.15 5.17
C ARG A 47 -6.42 14.72 5.67
N ARG A 48 -6.04 13.46 5.44
CA ARG A 48 -4.75 12.91 5.89
C ARG A 48 -3.57 13.50 5.11
N LEU A 49 -3.76 13.78 3.82
CA LEU A 49 -2.76 14.44 2.99
C LEU A 49 -2.49 15.87 3.47
N GLU A 50 -3.56 16.64 3.75
CA GLU A 50 -3.43 18.01 4.28
C GLU A 50 -2.79 18.03 5.68
N ALA A 51 -3.16 17.07 6.54
CA ALA A 51 -2.54 16.91 7.86
C ALA A 51 -1.04 16.60 7.77
N TYR A 52 -0.60 15.88 6.74
CA TYR A 52 0.81 15.62 6.48
C TYR A 52 1.54 16.83 5.90
N HIS A 53 0.93 17.57 4.97
CA HIS A 53 1.53 18.81 4.42
C HIS A 53 1.73 19.88 5.50
N SER A 54 0.76 20.01 6.41
CA SER A 54 0.84 20.97 7.53
C SER A 54 1.84 20.55 8.62
N ASP A 55 2.05 19.24 8.83
CA ASP A 55 3.07 18.72 9.74
C ASP A 55 3.68 17.41 9.20
N PRO A 56 4.80 17.50 8.45
CA PRO A 56 5.47 16.32 7.89
C PRO A 56 5.98 15.32 8.94
N LYS A 57 6.04 15.71 10.23
CA LYS A 57 6.51 14.86 11.33
C LYS A 57 5.39 14.06 12.00
N LYS A 58 4.11 14.28 11.63
CA LYS A 58 2.98 13.46 12.12
C LYS A 58 3.01 12.01 11.63
N GLY A 59 3.77 11.71 10.58
CA GLY A 59 3.95 10.35 10.10
C GLY A 59 4.80 9.51 11.04
N ILE A 60 4.51 8.20 11.11
CA ILE A 60 5.39 7.24 11.79
C ILE A 60 6.50 6.83 10.80
N PRO A 61 7.79 6.94 11.16
CA PRO A 61 8.88 6.51 10.30
C PRO A 61 8.74 5.04 9.86
N TRP A 62 9.13 4.75 8.62
CA TRP A 62 8.99 3.41 8.04
C TRP A 62 9.66 2.32 8.90
N GLU A 63 10.86 2.58 9.44
CA GLU A 63 11.56 1.61 10.26
C GLU A 63 10.79 1.25 11.55
N GLU A 64 10.08 2.21 12.14
CA GLU A 64 9.23 1.95 13.31
C GLU A 64 7.98 1.13 12.92
N VAL A 65 7.34 1.48 11.80
CA VAL A 65 6.22 0.69 11.25
C VAL A 65 6.65 -0.75 10.95
N LYS A 66 7.80 -0.93 10.32
CA LYS A 66 8.40 -2.22 9.97
C LYS A 66 8.72 -3.04 11.21
N LYS A 67 9.35 -2.43 12.22
CA LYS A 67 9.63 -3.07 13.52
C LYS A 67 8.34 -3.53 14.19
N ARG A 68 7.28 -2.73 14.14
CA ARG A 68 5.96 -3.07 14.69
C ARG A 68 5.29 -4.24 13.95
N ILE A 69 5.32 -4.25 12.62
CA ILE A 69 4.72 -5.33 11.82
C ILE A 69 5.43 -6.66 12.11
N LYS A 70 6.76 -6.64 12.17
CA LYS A 70 7.58 -7.83 12.48
C LYS A 70 7.38 -8.36 13.89
N SER A 71 7.04 -7.51 14.86
CA SER A 71 6.86 -7.93 16.26
C SER A 71 5.50 -8.58 16.54
N GLY A 72 4.61 -8.70 15.53
CA GLY A 72 3.34 -9.43 15.64
C GLY A 72 2.31 -8.80 16.60
N LYS A 73 2.57 -7.59 17.11
CA LYS A 73 1.70 -6.93 18.09
C LYS A 73 0.46 -6.34 17.38
N LYS A 74 -0.70 -6.99 17.57
CA LYS A 74 -1.99 -6.53 17.02
C LYS A 74 -2.34 -5.13 17.55
N ARG A 75 -3.06 -4.36 16.73
CA ARG A 75 -3.50 -2.99 17.05
C ARG A 75 -4.55 -3.03 18.17
N ASN A 76 -4.30 -2.29 19.27
CA ASN A 76 -5.35 -1.91 20.21
C ASN A 76 -6.01 -0.62 19.70
N ALA A 77 -7.34 -0.51 19.84
CA ALA A 77 -8.16 0.59 19.31
C ALA A 77 -7.74 1.99 19.80
N SER A 78 -6.92 2.06 20.86
CA SER A 78 -6.38 3.29 21.45
C SER A 78 -5.45 4.10 20.53
N ASN A 79 -4.86 3.49 19.49
CA ASN A 79 -3.87 4.14 18.61
C ASN A 79 -4.47 4.70 17.31
N LEU A 80 -5.79 4.87 17.23
CA LEU A 80 -6.48 5.37 16.02
C LEU A 80 -6.50 6.91 15.90
N SER A 81 -5.96 7.65 16.87
CA SER A 81 -6.09 9.13 16.92
C SER A 81 -5.00 9.92 16.18
N LEU A 82 -3.97 9.28 15.62
CA LEU A 82 -2.75 9.98 15.17
C LEU A 82 -2.36 9.70 13.71
N ALA A 83 -3.35 9.50 12.83
CA ALA A 83 -3.11 9.33 11.39
C ALA A 83 -3.98 10.26 10.53
#